data_AF-A0A2E9LN62-F1
#
_entry.id   AF-A0A2E9LN62-F1
#
_cell.length_a   1.000
_cell.length_b   1.000
_cell.length_c   1.000
_cell.angle_alpha   90.00
_cell.angle_beta   90.00
_cell.angle_gamma   90.00
#
_symmetry.space_group_name_H-M   'P 1'
#
loop_
_entity.id
_entity.type
_entity.pdbx_description
1 polymer ?
#
loop_
_entity_poly.entity_id
_entity_poly.type
_entity_poly.pdbx_seq_one_letter_code
_entity_poly.pdbx_strand_id
1 'polypeptide(L)'
;MGILLRPYTIIVALLVALGLAIIFVPAIGQFTLRFGGETVTIEDPSSQRAADSDGTRDLRIINILGRDGIPAILQPEFGFQAAARDEMDPSERVIGLSINGDSRAYPLKLLSRHEIVNDTVGGKPVAVTW
;
A
#
# COMPACT_ATOMS: atom_id res chain seq x y z
N MET A 1 35.47 -37.92 11.33
CA MET A 1 36.52 -37.52 10.37
C MET A 1 36.07 -37.97 8.97
N GLY A 2 35.67 -37.03 8.10
CA GLY A 2 35.58 -37.20 6.64
C GLY A 2 34.34 -37.92 6.07
N ILE A 3 33.21 -37.22 5.94
CA ILE A 3 32.16 -37.63 4.97
C ILE A 3 32.73 -37.36 3.58
N LEU A 4 33.31 -38.37 2.94
CA LEU A 4 33.81 -38.29 1.56
C LEU A 4 32.61 -38.30 0.61
N LEU A 5 31.98 -37.12 0.45
CA LEU A 5 30.88 -36.90 -0.48
C LEU A 5 31.39 -37.19 -1.90
N ARG A 6 30.78 -38.15 -2.59
CA ARG A 6 31.13 -38.49 -3.97
C ARG A 6 30.91 -37.25 -4.85
N PRO A 7 31.75 -36.97 -5.86
CA PRO A 7 31.70 -35.73 -6.62
C PRO A 7 30.31 -35.42 -7.21
N TYR A 8 29.54 -36.45 -7.57
CA TYR A 8 28.15 -36.32 -8.03
C TYR A 8 27.20 -35.74 -6.98
N THR A 9 27.36 -36.07 -5.69
CA THR A 9 26.51 -35.53 -4.62
C THR A 9 26.74 -34.03 -4.42
N ILE A 10 27.98 -33.55 -4.62
CA ILE A 10 28.31 -32.12 -4.55
C ILE A 10 27.67 -31.37 -5.72
N ILE A 11 27.77 -31.94 -6.94
CA ILE A 11 27.18 -31.33 -8.15
C ILE A 11 25.65 -31.23 -8.01
N VAL A 12 24.98 -32.30 -7.54
CA VAL A 12 23.52 -32.30 -7.33
C VAL A 12 23.13 -31.28 -6.25
N ALA A 13 23.87 -31.19 -5.15
CA ALA A 13 23.59 -30.22 -4.10
C ALA A 13 23.73 -28.76 -4.60
N LEU A 14 24.73 -28.47 -5.42
CA LEU A 14 24.92 -27.15 -6.02
C LEU A 14 23.80 -26.77 -7.00
N LEU A 15 23.33 -27.73 -7.81
CA LEU A 15 22.22 -27.49 -8.74
C LEU A 15 20.90 -27.22 -8.00
N VAL A 16 20.64 -27.93 -6.90
CA VAL A 16 19.46 -27.68 -6.05
C VAL A 16 19.55 -26.31 -5.37
N ALA A 17 20.72 -25.94 -4.84
CA ALA A 17 20.93 -24.63 -4.22
C ALA A 17 20.75 -23.48 -5.24
N LEU A 18 21.26 -23.65 -6.47
CA LEU A 18 21.09 -22.68 -7.55
C LEU A 18 19.62 -22.53 -7.97
N GLY A 19 18.90 -23.64 -8.09
CA GLY A 19 17.46 -23.63 -8.38
C GLY A 19 16.66 -22.92 -7.30
N LEU A 20 16.94 -23.17 -6.03
CA LEU A 20 16.32 -22.47 -4.90
C LEU A 20 16.66 -20.97 -4.91
N ALA A 21 17.91 -20.60 -5.20
CA ALA A 21 18.30 -19.20 -5.30
C ALA A 21 17.52 -18.47 -6.40
N ILE A 22 17.34 -19.06 -7.57
CA ILE A 22 16.57 -18.44 -8.68
C ILE A 22 15.10 -18.21 -8.29
N ILE A 23 14.51 -19.07 -7.47
CA ILE A 23 13.13 -18.93 -6.99
C ILE A 23 13.01 -17.82 -5.93
N PHE A 24 13.99 -17.71 -5.03
CA PHE A 24 13.94 -16.77 -3.90
C PHE A 24 14.56 -15.38 -4.18
N VAL A 25 15.45 -15.25 -5.17
CA VAL A 25 16.09 -13.96 -5.52
C VAL A 25 15.11 -12.89 -6.04
N PRO A 26 14.15 -13.17 -6.95
CA PRO A 26 13.23 -12.13 -7.42
C PRO A 26 12.31 -11.60 -6.30
N ALA A 27 12.04 -12.39 -5.25
CA ALA A 27 11.26 -11.96 -4.09
C ALA A 27 12.00 -10.95 -3.20
N ILE A 28 13.34 -10.99 -3.18
CA ILE A 28 14.17 -10.06 -2.39
C ILE A 28 14.41 -8.74 -3.15
N GLY A 29 14.42 -8.78 -4.49
CA GLY A 29 14.65 -7.60 -5.33
C GLY A 29 13.51 -6.58 -5.35
N GLN A 30 12.28 -6.99 -5.04
CA GLN A 30 11.15 -6.04 -4.89
C GLN A 30 11.13 -5.33 -3.53
N PHE A 31 11.83 -5.86 -2.53
CA PHE A 31 11.84 -5.29 -1.18
C PHE A 31 12.79 -4.10 -1.01
N THR A 32 13.67 -3.82 -1.99
CA THR A 32 14.45 -2.58 -1.98
C THR A 32 13.54 -1.42 -2.36
N LEU A 33 12.99 -0.77 -1.34
CA LEU A 33 12.25 0.48 -1.38
C LEU A 33 12.91 1.46 -2.35
N ARG A 34 12.28 1.66 -3.52
CA ARG A 34 12.66 2.70 -4.48
C ARG A 34 12.23 4.05 -3.93
N PHE A 35 13.01 4.59 -2.98
CA PHE A 35 12.90 5.98 -2.57
C PHE A 35 13.58 6.87 -3.61
N GLY A 36 12.94 7.01 -4.77
CA GLY A 36 13.32 7.99 -5.78
C GLY A 36 12.50 9.27 -5.56
N GLY A 37 13.16 10.37 -5.22
CA GLY A 37 12.52 11.68 -5.25
C GLY A 37 12.26 12.11 -6.69
N GLU A 38 11.02 12.46 -7.01
CA GLU A 38 10.63 13.01 -8.31
C GLU A 38 10.44 14.53 -8.15
N THR A 39 11.11 15.33 -8.99
CA THR A 39 10.88 16.78 -9.06
C THR A 39 9.75 17.02 -10.07
N VAL A 40 8.63 17.56 -9.60
CA VAL A 40 7.48 17.92 -10.43
C VAL A 40 7.33 19.45 -10.44
N THR A 41 7.32 20.05 -11.63
CA THR A 41 7.04 21.48 -11.81
C THR A 41 5.53 21.72 -11.80
N ILE A 42 5.04 22.60 -10.92
CA ILE A 42 3.61 22.95 -10.79
C ILE A 42 3.43 24.42 -11.13
N GLU A 43 2.55 24.74 -12.08
CA GLU A 43 2.08 26.11 -12.32
C GLU A 43 1.03 26.48 -11.26
N ASP A 44 1.29 27.52 -10.45
CA ASP A 44 0.37 28.00 -9.42
C ASP A 44 -0.34 29.30 -9.86
N PRO A 45 -1.60 29.22 -10.31
CA PRO A 45 -2.35 30.38 -10.79
C PRO A 45 -2.81 31.33 -9.66
N SER A 46 -2.65 30.95 -8.38
CA SER A 46 -3.06 31.76 -7.23
C SER A 46 -1.99 32.74 -6.74
N SER A 47 -0.78 32.66 -7.30
CA SER A 47 0.39 33.47 -6.93
C SER A 47 0.40 34.91 -7.50
N GLN A 48 -0.77 35.54 -7.65
CA GLN A 48 -0.82 36.95 -8.05
C GLN A 48 -0.52 37.88 -6.86
N ARG A 49 0.76 38.28 -6.74
CA ARG A 49 1.26 39.68 -6.56
C ARG A 49 2.68 39.69 -5.98
N ALA A 50 3.66 39.34 -6.80
CA ALA A 50 4.95 40.02 -6.80
C ALA A 50 5.18 40.46 -8.24
N ALA A 51 5.30 41.77 -8.48
CA ALA A 51 5.17 42.39 -9.80
C ALA A 51 6.34 42.09 -10.78
N ASP A 52 7.16 41.07 -10.50
CA ASP A 52 8.33 40.69 -11.31
C ASP A 52 8.63 39.17 -11.26
N SER A 53 7.74 38.35 -10.69
CA SER A 53 7.85 36.90 -10.72
C SER A 53 6.88 36.34 -11.75
N ASP A 54 7.32 35.48 -12.67
CA ASP A 54 6.49 34.90 -13.74
C ASP A 54 5.35 33.96 -13.25
N GLY A 55 5.10 33.93 -11.94
CA GLY A 55 4.13 33.04 -11.28
C GLY A 55 4.69 31.67 -10.92
N THR A 56 5.92 31.34 -11.34
CA THR A 56 6.56 30.06 -11.05
C THR A 56 7.27 30.12 -9.71
N ARG A 57 7.00 29.12 -8.87
CA ARG A 57 7.79 28.85 -7.66
C ARG A 57 8.54 27.53 -7.86
N ASP A 58 9.86 27.60 -7.74
CA ASP A 58 10.69 26.40 -7.65
C ASP A 58 10.50 25.74 -6.29
N LEU A 59 9.54 24.81 -6.23
CA LEU A 59 9.28 24.01 -5.04
C LEU A 59 10.09 22.71 -5.12
N ARG A 60 10.85 22.43 -4.06
CA ARG A 60 11.50 21.12 -3.90
C ARG A 60 10.50 20.14 -3.28
N ILE A 61 9.80 19.39 -4.14
CA ILE A 61 8.94 18.29 -3.71
C ILE A 61 9.83 17.09 -3.33
N ILE A 62 9.65 16.59 -2.11
CA ILE A 62 10.35 15.40 -1.60
C ILE A 62 9.29 14.33 -1.34
N ASN A 63 9.29 13.30 -2.18
CA ASN A 63 8.43 12.14 -2.00
C ASN A 63 9.05 11.21 -0.94
N ILE A 64 8.44 11.16 0.24
CA ILE A 64 8.84 10.25 1.31
C ILE A 64 8.39 8.81 1.05
N LEU A 65 7.28 8.66 0.34
CA LEU A 65 6.74 7.40 -0.13
C LEU A 65 6.75 7.43 -1.66
N GLY A 66 7.01 6.28 -2.27
CA GLY A 66 6.79 6.13 -3.71
C GLY A 66 5.31 6.33 -4.06
N ARG A 67 5.03 6.47 -5.37
CA ARG A 67 3.65 6.39 -5.88
C ARG A 67 2.97 5.14 -5.31
N ASP A 68 1.74 5.31 -4.82
CA ASP A 68 0.93 4.27 -4.20
C ASP A 68 1.57 3.62 -2.95
N GLY A 69 2.45 4.36 -2.25
CA GLY A 69 3.11 3.89 -1.03
C GLY A 69 2.16 3.64 0.15
N ILE A 70 0.90 4.08 0.05
CA ILE A 70 -0.21 3.71 0.94
C ILE A 70 -1.27 3.05 0.05
N PRO A 71 -1.37 1.71 0.06
CA PRO A 71 -2.24 1.01 -0.87
C PRO A 71 -3.70 1.09 -0.44
N ALA A 72 -4.56 1.50 -1.37
CA ALA A 72 -6.01 1.44 -1.21
C ALA A 72 -6.50 -0.01 -1.11
N ILE A 73 -7.61 -0.21 -0.40
CA ILE A 73 -8.32 -1.50 -0.40
C ILE A 73 -9.30 -1.50 -1.57
N LEU A 74 -9.08 -2.40 -2.52
CA LEU A 74 -9.86 -2.48 -3.76
C LEU A 74 -10.97 -3.53 -3.72
N GLN A 75 -10.85 -4.49 -2.81
CA GLN A 75 -11.77 -5.61 -2.64
C GLN A 75 -11.97 -5.82 -1.14
N PRO A 76 -12.82 -5.02 -0.49
CA PRO A 76 -13.03 -5.12 0.95
C PRO A 76 -13.75 -6.41 1.30
N GLU A 77 -13.25 -7.09 2.34
CA GLU A 77 -13.93 -8.21 2.98
C GLU A 77 -14.47 -7.76 4.33
N PHE A 78 -15.77 -8.02 4.57
CA PHE A 78 -16.44 -7.63 5.80
C PHE A 78 -16.61 -8.83 6.73
N GLY A 79 -16.19 -8.66 7.99
CA GLY A 79 -16.42 -9.64 9.05
C GLY A 79 -17.87 -9.63 9.57
N PHE A 80 -18.18 -10.61 10.41
CA PHE A 80 -19.48 -10.70 11.09
C PHE A 80 -19.53 -9.79 12.32
N GLN A 81 -20.71 -9.28 12.65
CA GLN A 81 -20.91 -8.42 13.83
C GLN A 81 -20.48 -9.09 15.15
N ALA A 82 -20.60 -10.42 15.25
CA ALA A 82 -20.16 -11.16 16.43
C ALA A 82 -18.64 -11.08 16.61
N ALA A 83 -17.87 -11.30 15.54
CA ALA A 83 -16.40 -11.20 15.57
C ALA A 83 -15.93 -9.78 15.91
N ALA A 84 -16.64 -8.76 15.39
CA ALA A 84 -16.32 -7.37 15.71
C ALA A 84 -16.39 -7.04 17.21
N ARG A 85 -17.24 -7.73 17.99
CA ARG A 85 -17.33 -7.52 19.45
C ARG A 85 -16.08 -7.98 20.20
N ASP A 86 -15.37 -8.97 19.66
CA ASP A 86 -14.18 -9.54 20.29
C ASP A 86 -12.90 -8.88 19.77
N GLU A 87 -12.91 -8.39 18.52
CA GLU A 87 -11.73 -7.87 17.83
C GLU A 87 -11.59 -6.33 17.86
N MET A 88 -12.68 -5.59 18.12
CA MET A 88 -12.70 -4.13 18.11
C MET A 88 -12.86 -3.55 19.52
N ASP A 89 -12.25 -2.39 19.75
CA ASP A 89 -12.49 -1.64 20.98
C ASP A 89 -13.94 -1.09 20.96
N PRO A 90 -14.70 -1.15 22.07
CA PRO A 90 -16.08 -0.61 22.11
C PRO A 90 -16.20 0.88 21.77
N SER A 91 -15.11 1.64 21.91
CA SER A 91 -15.00 3.06 21.58
C SER A 91 -14.33 3.33 20.22
N GLU A 92 -13.99 2.28 19.47
CA GLU A 92 -13.37 2.40 18.16
C GLU A 92 -14.29 3.14 17.19
N ARG A 93 -13.75 4.19 16.56
CA ARG A 93 -14.50 5.00 15.61
C ARG A 93 -14.56 4.33 14.25
N VAL A 94 -15.72 4.45 13.62
CA VAL A 94 -15.97 3.96 12.26
C VAL A 94 -16.64 5.06 11.41
N ILE A 95 -16.41 5.03 10.11
CA ILE A 95 -17.30 5.68 9.14
C ILE A 95 -18.42 4.70 8.83
N GLY A 96 -19.66 5.08 9.12
CA GLY A 96 -20.85 4.30 8.75
C GLY A 96 -21.42 4.77 7.42
N LEU A 97 -21.77 3.84 6.53
CA LEU A 97 -22.42 4.14 5.25
C LEU A 97 -23.62 3.22 5.06
N SER A 98 -24.77 3.79 4.68
CA SER A 98 -25.97 3.04 4.33
C SER A 98 -26.53 3.54 3.01
N ILE A 99 -26.61 2.66 2.01
CA ILE A 99 -27.17 2.95 0.68
C ILE A 99 -28.10 1.80 0.30
N ASN A 100 -29.34 2.11 -0.08
CA ASN A 100 -30.33 1.11 -0.53
C ASN A 100 -30.52 -0.06 0.46
N GLY A 101 -30.41 0.19 1.77
CA GLY A 101 -30.56 -0.82 2.82
C GLY A 101 -29.29 -1.63 3.12
N ASP A 102 -28.25 -1.52 2.28
CA ASP A 102 -26.95 -2.12 2.55
C ASP A 102 -26.13 -1.19 3.45
N SER A 103 -25.79 -1.67 4.64
CA SER A 103 -25.10 -0.88 5.67
C SER A 103 -23.73 -1.48 5.98
N ARG A 104 -22.70 -0.63 5.92
CA ARG A 104 -21.28 -0.97 6.14
C ARG A 104 -20.68 -0.06 7.20
N ALA A 105 -19.68 -0.56 7.89
CA ALA A 105 -18.86 0.20 8.84
C ALA A 105 -17.38 0.03 8.47
N TYR A 106 -16.67 1.14 8.36
CA TYR A 106 -15.25 1.19 7.99
C TYR A 106 -14.44 1.75 9.17
N PRO A 107 -13.65 0.92 9.88
CA PRO A 107 -12.88 1.37 11.03
C PRO A 107 -11.83 2.42 10.67
N LEU A 108 -11.77 3.52 11.44
CA LEU A 108 -10.77 4.57 11.22
C LEU A 108 -9.35 4.03 11.37
N LYS A 109 -9.13 3.04 12.25
CA LYS A 109 -7.83 2.38 12.44
C LYS A 109 -7.33 1.69 11.17
N LEU A 110 -8.24 1.13 10.39
CA LEU A 110 -7.93 0.50 9.11
C LEU A 110 -7.75 1.55 8.02
N LEU A 111 -8.64 2.54 7.94
CA LEU A 111 -8.51 3.66 7.00
C LEU A 111 -7.24 4.49 7.24
N SER A 112 -6.76 4.62 8.48
CA SER A 112 -5.50 5.32 8.77
C SER A 112 -4.26 4.63 8.18
N ARG A 113 -4.38 3.37 7.71
CA ARG A 113 -3.30 2.61 7.06
C ARG A 113 -3.49 2.43 5.56
N HIS A 114 -4.70 2.61 5.05
CA HIS A 114 -5.05 2.35 3.65
C HIS A 114 -5.64 3.56 2.92
N GLU A 115 -6.02 4.61 3.67
CA GLU A 115 -6.59 5.93 3.29
C GLU A 115 -7.86 5.92 2.42
N ILE A 116 -8.04 4.89 1.59
CA ILE A 116 -9.12 4.73 0.63
C ILE A 116 -9.57 3.27 0.62
N VAL A 117 -10.89 3.06 0.68
CA VAL A 117 -11.54 1.79 0.37
C VAL A 117 -12.47 2.01 -0.82
N ASN A 118 -12.22 1.30 -1.92
CA ASN A 118 -13.14 1.25 -3.06
C ASN A 118 -14.12 0.11 -2.83
N ASP A 119 -15.41 0.42 -2.66
CA ASP A 119 -16.48 -0.53 -2.40
C ASP A 119 -17.67 -0.30 -3.35
N THR A 120 -18.58 -1.27 -3.40
CA THR A 120 -19.92 -1.12 -3.99
C THR A 120 -20.97 -1.38 -2.92
N VAL A 121 -21.57 -0.30 -2.39
CA VAL A 121 -22.57 -0.37 -1.32
C VAL A 121 -23.95 -0.13 -1.90
N GLY A 122 -24.88 -1.08 -1.68
CA GLY A 122 -26.24 -0.96 -2.21
C GLY A 122 -26.31 -0.82 -3.72
N GLY A 123 -25.33 -1.38 -4.45
CA GLY A 123 -25.20 -1.28 -5.90
C GLY A 123 -24.56 0.01 -6.41
N LYS A 124 -24.07 0.91 -5.54
CA LYS A 124 -23.38 2.14 -5.95
C LYS A 124 -21.87 2.05 -5.68
N PRO A 125 -21.01 2.32 -6.69
CA PRO A 125 -19.57 2.41 -6.46
C PRO A 125 -19.27 3.63 -5.59
N VAL A 126 -18.44 3.43 -4.57
CA VAL A 126 -18.02 4.47 -3.61
C VAL A 126 -16.52 4.34 -3.33
N ALA A 127 -15.88 5.49 -3.05
CA ALA A 127 -14.56 5.56 -2.44
C ALA A 127 -14.75 6.14 -1.03
N VAL A 128 -14.48 5.33 0.00
CA VAL A 128 -14.55 5.76 1.40
C VAL A 128 -13.16 6.21 1.83
N THR A 129 -13.06 7.43 2.37
CA THR A 129 -11.79 8.07 2.75
C THR A 129 -11.89 8.81 4.09
N TRP A 130 -10.75 9.11 4.69
CA TRP A 130 -10.58 9.77 5.99
C TRP A 130 -9.41 10.75 5.97
#